data_AF-A0A662BCQ9-F1
#
_entry.id   AF-A0A662BCQ9-F1
#
_cell.length_a   1.000
_cell.length_b   1.000
_cell.length_c   1.000
_cell.angle_alpha   90.00
_cell.angle_beta   90.00
_cell.angle_gamma   90.00
#
_symmetry.space_group_name_H-M   'P 1'
#
loop_
_entity.id
_entity.type
_entity.pdbx_description
1 polymer ?
#
loop_
_entity_poly.entity_id
_entity_poly.type
_entity_poly.pdbx_seq_one_letter_code
_entity_poly.pdbx_strand_id
1 'polypeptide(L)'
;MDKPIVIIGLVLLAFLVFLLLRELQAWYWKINERIKLQKETIELLRSIDIKLDNQAKSKNEENTFQITGKTVNDIYDKQKIVPWNCKHCHTLNTINESICEKCGKEKS
;
A
#
# COMPACT_ATOMS: atom_id res chain seq x y z
N MET A 1 -55.92 49.15 15.67
CA MET A 1 -55.24 48.52 14.52
C MET A 1 -56.26 47.68 13.80
N ASP A 2 -56.54 48.00 12.55
CA ASP A 2 -57.52 47.26 11.76
C ASP A 2 -57.05 45.82 11.64
N LYS A 3 -57.91 44.87 12.04
CA LYS A 3 -57.71 43.42 11.89
C LYS A 3 -57.03 43.00 10.56
N PRO A 4 -57.36 43.60 9.39
CA PRO A 4 -56.65 43.26 8.14
C PRO A 4 -55.15 43.55 8.14
N ILE A 5 -54.68 44.64 8.78
CA ILE A 5 -53.26 45.04 8.76
C ILE A 5 -52.40 44.03 9.52
N VAL A 6 -52.91 43.53 10.66
CA VAL A 6 -52.21 42.53 11.48
C VAL A 6 -52.09 41.20 10.73
N ILE A 7 -53.14 40.79 10.02
CA ILE A 7 -53.14 39.56 9.22
C ILE A 7 -52.12 39.65 8.08
N ILE A 8 -52.06 40.77 7.36
CA ILE A 8 -51.10 40.99 6.28
C ILE A 8 -49.66 40.93 6.81
N GLY A 9 -49.39 41.56 7.95
CA GLY A 9 -48.07 41.52 8.59
C GLY A 9 -47.62 40.10 8.95
N LEU A 10 -48.52 39.27 9.48
CA LEU A 10 -48.23 37.87 9.81
C LEU A 10 -47.94 37.03 8.57
N VAL A 11 -48.69 37.23 7.49
CA VAL A 11 -48.47 36.50 6.22
C VAL A 11 -47.10 36.85 5.63
N LEU A 12 -46.71 38.13 5.64
CA LEU A 12 -45.40 38.56 5.17
C LEU A 12 -44.26 37.97 6.01
N LEU A 13 -44.42 37.94 7.33
CA LEU A 13 -43.44 37.33 8.22
C LEU A 13 -43.30 35.82 7.96
N ALA A 14 -44.42 35.10 7.84
CA ALA A 14 -44.43 33.68 7.53
C ALA A 14 -43.77 33.39 6.18
N PHE A 15 -44.01 34.24 5.17
CA PHE A 15 -43.39 34.13 3.87
C PHE A 15 -41.87 34.33 3.92
N LEU A 16 -41.39 35.32 4.68
CA LEU A 16 -39.95 35.53 4.92
C LEU A 16 -39.30 34.34 5.61
N VAL A 17 -39.91 33.81 6.66
CA VAL A 17 -39.43 32.61 7.37
C VAL A 17 -39.39 31.41 6.45
N PHE A 18 -40.42 31.23 5.61
CA PHE A 18 -40.47 30.16 4.61
C PHE A 18 -39.32 30.24 3.59
N LEU A 19 -38.98 31.44 3.10
CA LEU A 19 -37.85 31.63 2.20
C LEU A 19 -36.51 31.29 2.88
N LEU A 20 -36.32 31.69 4.13
CA LEU A 20 -35.12 31.36 4.90
C LEU A 20 -34.98 29.85 5.12
N LEU A 21 -36.06 29.16 5.51
CA LEU A 21 -36.07 27.71 5.67
C LEU A 21 -35.74 26.99 4.36
N ARG A 22 -36.26 27.48 3.24
CA ARG A 22 -35.96 26.92 1.91
C ARG A 22 -34.47 27.06 1.57
N GLU A 23 -33.88 28.22 1.83
CA GLU A 23 -32.44 28.45 1.60
C GLU A 23 -31.59 27.54 2.49
N LEU A 24 -31.95 27.41 3.78
CA LEU A 24 -31.27 26.52 4.72
C LEU A 24 -31.36 25.05 4.30
N GLN A 25 -32.51 24.59 3.81
CA GLN A 25 -32.68 23.23 3.31
C GLN A 25 -31.79 22.96 2.09
N ALA A 26 -31.75 23.89 1.14
CA ALA A 26 -30.89 23.79 -0.04
C ALA A 26 -29.40 23.82 0.34
N TRP A 27 -29.03 24.71 1.27
CA TRP A 27 -27.69 24.83 1.80
C TRP A 27 -27.23 23.56 2.52
N TYR A 28 -28.09 22.97 3.36
CA TYR A 28 -27.84 21.69 4.03
C TYR A 28 -27.54 20.58 3.01
N TRP A 29 -28.39 20.46 1.98
CA TRP A 29 -28.21 19.43 0.95
C TRP A 29 -26.88 19.61 0.20
N LYS A 30 -26.54 20.86 -0.14
CA LYS A 30 -25.28 21.21 -0.80
C LYS A 30 -24.06 20.86 0.04
N ILE A 31 -24.09 21.11 1.35
CA ILE A 31 -22.98 20.76 2.26
C ILE A 31 -22.85 19.26 2.38
N ASN A 32 -23.96 18.54 2.57
CA ASN A 32 -23.93 17.09 2.72
C ASN A 32 -23.31 16.41 1.50
N GLU A 33 -23.66 16.87 0.29
CA GLU A 33 -23.07 16.34 -0.95
C GLU A 33 -21.57 16.62 -1.03
N ARG A 34 -21.13 17.82 -0.62
CA ARG A 34 -19.69 18.15 -0.56
C ARG A 34 -18.94 17.26 0.43
N ILE A 35 -19.50 17.00 1.60
CA ILE A 35 -18.89 16.12 2.61
C ILE A 35 -18.79 14.68 2.08
N LYS A 36 -19.83 14.19 1.39
CA LYS A 36 -19.83 12.87 0.77
C LYS A 36 -18.69 12.74 -0.25
N LEU A 37 -18.58 13.69 -1.18
CA LEU A 37 -17.50 13.70 -2.18
C LEU A 37 -16.10 13.78 -1.55
N GLN A 38 -15.94 14.56 -0.47
CA GLN A 38 -14.68 14.62 0.27
C GLN A 38 -14.32 13.27 0.93
N LYS A 39 -15.30 12.58 1.51
CA LYS A 39 -15.08 11.25 2.09
C LYS A 39 -14.66 10.23 1.04
N GLU A 40 -15.34 10.20 -0.10
CA GLU A 40 -14.99 9.32 -1.23
C GLU A 40 -13.58 9.61 -1.75
N THR A 41 -13.21 10.89 -1.83
CA THR A 41 -11.85 11.30 -2.23
C THR A 41 -10.80 10.79 -1.23
N ILE A 42 -11.03 10.94 0.07
CA ILE A 42 -10.11 10.46 1.13
C ILE A 42 -9.99 8.93 1.08
N GLU A 43 -11.10 8.22 0.87
CA GLU A 43 -11.10 6.77 0.75
C GLU A 43 -10.31 6.31 -0.47
N LEU A 44 -10.49 6.96 -1.62
CA LEU A 44 -9.72 6.67 -2.83
C LEU A 44 -8.23 6.94 -2.62
N LEU A 45 -7.86 8.09 -2.04
CA LEU A 45 -6.46 8.42 -1.73
C LEU A 45 -5.83 7.38 -0.81
N ARG A 46 -6.53 6.97 0.27
CA ARG A 46 -6.07 5.91 1.16
C ARG A 46 -5.88 4.59 0.42
N SER A 47 -6.78 4.23 -0.48
CA SER A 47 -6.67 3.00 -1.28
C SER A 47 -5.45 3.01 -2.20
N ILE A 48 -5.10 4.18 -2.76
CA ILE A 48 -3.90 4.35 -3.60
C ILE A 48 -2.64 4.25 -2.74
N ASP A 49 -2.62 4.90 -1.59
CA ASP A 49 -1.50 4.87 -0.64
C ASP A 49 -1.16 3.45 -0.19
N ILE A 50 -2.17 2.66 0.20
CA ILE A 50 -2.00 1.24 0.57
C ILE A 50 -1.43 0.41 -0.59
N LYS A 51 -1.90 0.65 -1.83
CA LYS A 51 -1.38 -0.06 -3.02
C LYS A 51 0.08 0.28 -3.28
N LEU A 52 0.46 1.55 -3.12
CA LEU A 52 1.84 2.00 -3.32
C LEU A 52 2.77 1.44 -2.23
N ASP A 53 2.35 1.44 -0.96
CA ASP A 53 3.11 0.84 0.15
C ASP A 53 3.35 -0.66 -0.07
N ASN A 54 2.31 -1.40 -0.47
CA ASN A 54 2.45 -2.82 -0.78
C ASN A 54 3.40 -3.08 -1.96
N GLN A 55 3.35 -2.24 -3.01
CA GLN A 55 4.30 -2.32 -4.12
C GLN A 55 5.74 -1.98 -3.72
N ALA A 56 5.92 -1.02 -2.81
CA ALA A 56 7.24 -0.67 -2.29
C ALA A 56 7.83 -1.82 -1.46
N LYS A 57 7.00 -2.46 -0.62
CA LYS A 57 7.40 -3.65 0.16
C LYS A 57 7.80 -4.81 -0.74
N SER A 58 6.98 -5.17 -1.73
CA SER A 58 7.31 -6.27 -2.64
C SER A 58 8.62 -6.03 -3.41
N LYS A 59 8.86 -4.79 -3.86
CA LYS A 59 10.12 -4.41 -4.53
C LYS A 59 11.31 -4.47 -3.58
N ASN A 60 11.16 -4.06 -2.33
CA ASN A 60 12.24 -4.11 -1.34
C ASN A 60 12.59 -5.56 -0.97
N GLU A 61 11.60 -6.44 -0.84
CA GLU A 61 11.82 -7.87 -0.60
C GLU A 61 12.53 -8.52 -1.79
N GLU A 62 12.09 -8.24 -3.02
CA GLU A 62 12.75 -8.72 -4.24
C GLU A 62 14.19 -8.19 -4.37
N ASN A 63 14.41 -6.89 -4.16
CA ASN A 63 15.74 -6.29 -4.21
C ASN A 63 16.66 -6.84 -3.11
N THR A 64 16.14 -7.06 -1.90
CA THR A 64 16.93 -7.63 -0.79
C THR A 64 17.39 -9.04 -1.14
N PHE A 65 16.49 -9.86 -1.68
CA PHE A 65 16.81 -11.21 -2.14
C PHE A 65 17.87 -11.22 -3.25
N GLN A 66 17.76 -10.30 -4.23
CA GLN A 66 18.74 -10.17 -5.30
C GLN A 66 20.11 -9.67 -4.79
N ILE A 67 20.13 -8.71 -3.86
CA ILE A 67 21.38 -8.21 -3.25
C ILE A 67 22.06 -9.33 -2.46
N THR A 68 21.33 -10.08 -1.64
CA THR A 68 21.90 -11.21 -0.90
C THR A 68 22.43 -12.30 -1.83
N GLY A 69 21.71 -12.62 -2.92
CA GLY A 69 22.18 -13.59 -3.91
C GLY A 69 23.46 -13.13 -4.61
N LYS A 70 23.55 -11.84 -4.95
CA LYS A 70 24.74 -11.25 -5.57
C LYS A 70 25.93 -11.20 -4.60
N THR A 71 25.74 -10.75 -3.36
CA THR A 71 26.83 -10.70 -2.37
C THR A 71 27.35 -12.09 -2.01
N VAL A 72 26.47 -13.09 -1.90
CA VAL A 72 26.86 -14.48 -1.65
C VAL A 72 27.69 -15.02 -2.82
N ASN A 73 27.29 -14.78 -4.06
CA ASN A 73 28.07 -15.17 -5.24
C ASN A 73 29.43 -14.44 -5.31
N ASP A 74 29.46 -13.15 -5.01
CA ASP A 74 30.70 -12.36 -4.98
C ASP A 74 31.67 -12.85 -3.87
N ILE A 75 31.15 -13.36 -2.74
CA ILE A 75 31.96 -13.99 -1.68
C ILE A 75 32.52 -15.33 -2.16
N TYR A 76 31.70 -16.16 -2.82
CA TYR A 76 32.15 -17.45 -3.35
C TYR A 76 33.27 -17.31 -4.38
N ASP A 77 33.17 -16.30 -5.26
CA ASP A 77 34.16 -16.06 -6.31
C ASP A 77 35.49 -15.53 -5.73
N LYS A 78 35.43 -14.60 -4.77
CA LYS A 78 36.64 -14.02 -4.14
C LYS A 78 37.41 -14.99 -3.25
N GLN A 79 36.71 -15.88 -2.54
CA GLN A 79 37.35 -16.82 -1.61
C GLN A 79 37.61 -18.20 -2.22
N LYS A 80 37.28 -18.43 -3.52
CA LYS A 80 37.40 -19.75 -4.20
C LYS A 80 36.77 -20.90 -3.40
N ILE A 81 35.77 -20.59 -2.59
CA ILE A 81 34.96 -21.54 -1.82
C ILE A 81 33.89 -22.12 -2.75
N VAL A 82 34.33 -22.78 -3.81
CA VAL A 82 33.43 -23.52 -4.69
C VAL A 82 33.32 -24.96 -4.19
N PRO A 83 32.09 -25.47 -3.94
CA PRO A 83 31.91 -26.89 -3.71
C PRO A 83 32.44 -27.66 -4.91
N TRP A 84 33.11 -28.77 -4.67
CA TRP A 84 33.76 -29.55 -5.72
C TRP A 84 32.96 -30.81 -6.01
N ASN A 85 32.91 -31.17 -7.29
CA ASN A 85 32.23 -32.37 -7.72
C ASN A 85 33.21 -33.54 -7.79
N CYS A 86 32.89 -34.65 -7.13
CA CYS A 86 33.75 -35.83 -7.14
C CYS A 86 33.84 -36.43 -8.56
N LYS A 87 35.05 -36.55 -9.12
CA LYS A 87 35.29 -37.12 -10.46
C LYS A 87 34.86 -38.58 -10.61
N HIS A 88 34.71 -39.31 -9.50
CA HIS A 88 34.33 -40.73 -9.52
C HIS A 88 32.84 -40.99 -9.37
N CYS A 89 32.15 -40.21 -8.53
CA CYS A 89 30.75 -40.47 -8.17
C CYS A 89 29.82 -39.27 -8.38
N HIS A 90 30.35 -38.16 -8.87
CA HIS A 90 29.64 -36.91 -9.15
C HIS A 90 28.82 -36.36 -7.98
N THR A 91 29.23 -36.67 -6.74
CA THR A 91 28.65 -36.08 -5.54
C THR A 91 29.27 -34.72 -5.29
N LEU A 92 28.43 -33.74 -4.98
CA LEU A 92 28.83 -32.40 -4.58
C LEU A 92 29.30 -32.44 -3.13
N ASN A 93 30.57 -32.13 -2.87
CA ASN A 93 31.14 -32.12 -1.53
C ASN A 93 31.40 -30.67 -1.08
N THR A 94 31.50 -30.48 0.24
CA THR A 94 31.76 -29.15 0.82
C THR A 94 33.22 -28.73 0.60
N ILE A 95 33.52 -27.44 0.80
CA ILE A 95 34.86 -26.92 0.51
C ILE A 95 35.93 -27.45 1.48
N ASN A 96 35.55 -27.70 2.73
CA ASN A 96 36.46 -28.12 3.79
C ASN A 96 36.81 -29.61 3.72
N GLU A 97 36.11 -30.38 2.89
CA GLU A 97 36.33 -31.81 2.73
C GLU A 97 37.40 -32.08 1.68
N SER A 98 38.50 -32.71 2.11
CA SER A 98 39.53 -33.26 1.22
C SER A 98 39.16 -34.64 0.68
N ILE A 99 38.13 -35.28 1.23
CA ILE A 99 37.68 -36.64 0.90
C ILE A 99 36.19 -36.59 0.58
N CYS A 100 35.77 -37.31 -0.47
CA CYS A 100 34.36 -37.38 -0.85
C CYS A 100 33.54 -38.15 0.20
N GLU A 101 32.45 -37.56 0.67
CA GLU A 101 31.56 -38.14 1.69
C GLU A 101 30.92 -39.47 1.22
N LYS A 102 30.61 -39.58 -0.07
CA LYS A 102 29.91 -40.75 -0.63
C LYS A 102 30.84 -41.91 -0.99
N CYS A 103 31.98 -41.62 -1.61
CA CYS A 103 32.86 -42.67 -2.15
C CYS A 103 34.23 -42.76 -1.49
N GLY A 104 34.53 -41.92 -0.50
CA GLY A 104 35.77 -41.97 0.28
C GLY A 104 37.03 -41.61 -0.50
N LYS A 105 36.91 -41.09 -1.73
CA LYS A 105 38.07 -40.74 -2.57
C LYS A 105 38.49 -39.29 -2.36
N GLU A 106 39.79 -39.06 -2.38
CA GLU A 106 40.38 -37.74 -2.23
C GLU A 106 40.00 -36.79 -3.36
N LYS A 107 40.04 -35.49 -3.04
CA LYS A 107 39.85 -34.39 -3.97
C LYS A 107 41.00 -34.37 -4.98
N SER A 108 40.70 -34.78 -6.21
CA SER A 108 41.65 -34.85 -7.34
C SER A 108 41.45 -33.74 -8.36
#